data_AF-A0A8S0WPK5-F1
#
_entry.id   AF-A0A8S0WPK5-F1
#
_cell.length_a   1.000
_cell.length_b   1.000
_cell.length_c   1.000
_cell.angle_alpha   90.00
_cell.angle_beta   90.00
_cell.angle_gamma   90.00
#
_symmetry.space_group_name_H-M   'P 1'
#
loop_
_entity.id
_entity.type
_entity.pdbx_description
1 polymer ?
#
loop_
_entity_poly.entity_id
_entity_poly.type
_entity_poly.pdbx_seq_one_letter_code
_entity_poly.pdbx_strand_id
1 'polypeptide(L)'
;MTECEAEERETTEHVFSKVYNSDAFIQEHEKVQSVPVPLDDPECKREKVVAALMFWSDSTHFADFGTAKLWPIYMFFGNLSKYVRAQPTSGACQHIAYIPSLSNSLQQKIAEFHAKWGTQKNNIKTHCC
;
A
#
# COMPACT_ATOMS: atom_id res chain seq x y z
N MET A 1 -28.65 35.28 -36.20
CA MET A 1 -27.41 34.47 -36.20
C MET A 1 -26.94 34.49 -34.77
N THR A 2 -27.42 33.53 -33.99
CA THR A 2 -27.28 33.51 -32.54
C THR A 2 -25.88 33.01 -32.21
N GLU A 3 -25.06 33.85 -31.60
CA GLU A 3 -23.77 33.44 -31.05
C GLU A 3 -24.01 32.41 -29.94
N CYS A 4 -23.47 31.20 -30.15
CA CYS A 4 -23.34 30.22 -29.08
C CYS A 4 -22.12 30.64 -28.26
N GLU A 5 -22.35 31.39 -27.19
CA GLU A 5 -21.36 31.53 -26.13
C GLU A 5 -21.21 30.16 -25.46
N ALA A 6 -20.12 29.47 -25.76
CA ALA A 6 -19.71 28.29 -25.02
C ALA A 6 -19.17 28.76 -23.67
N GLU A 7 -19.99 28.62 -22.63
CA GLU A 7 -19.58 28.79 -21.23
C GLU A 7 -18.53 27.71 -20.89
N GLU A 8 -17.25 28.08 -20.93
CA GLU A 8 -16.17 27.27 -20.35
C GLU A 8 -16.42 27.15 -18.84
N ARG A 9 -17.00 26.04 -18.41
CA ARG A 9 -17.04 25.70 -16.98
C ARG A 9 -15.60 25.44 -16.53
N GLU A 10 -15.06 26.40 -15.78
CA GLU A 10 -13.81 26.26 -15.06
C GLU A 10 -13.97 25.15 -14.01
N THR A 11 -13.61 23.92 -14.40
CA THR A 11 -13.67 22.76 -13.52
C THR A 11 -12.47 22.82 -12.59
N THR A 12 -12.70 23.21 -11.33
CA THR A 12 -11.65 23.19 -10.31
C THR A 12 -11.32 21.74 -9.97
N GLU A 13 -10.17 21.25 -10.42
CA GLU A 13 -9.69 19.91 -10.11
C GLU A 13 -8.86 19.92 -8.81
N HIS A 14 -9.22 19.06 -7.85
CA HIS A 14 -8.46 18.92 -6.60
C HIS A 14 -7.36 17.86 -6.76
N VAL A 15 -6.10 18.30 -6.72
CA VAL A 15 -4.94 17.44 -6.98
C VAL A 15 -4.34 16.91 -5.67
N PHE A 16 -4.41 15.59 -5.47
CA PHE A 16 -3.83 14.92 -4.31
C PHE A 16 -2.40 14.45 -4.58
N SER A 17 -1.41 15.02 -3.88
CA SER A 17 0.00 14.60 -4.01
C SER A 17 0.47 13.66 -2.87
N LYS A 18 -0.28 13.60 -1.78
CA LYS A 18 0.13 13.00 -0.50
C LYS A 18 -1.09 12.40 0.18
N VAL A 19 -0.88 11.32 0.94
CA VAL A 19 -1.95 10.67 1.69
C VAL A 19 -2.57 11.64 2.69
N TYR A 20 -1.75 12.43 3.39
CA TYR A 20 -2.24 13.39 4.38
C TYR A 20 -3.00 14.60 3.79
N ASN A 21 -2.95 14.81 2.46
CA ASN A 21 -3.77 15.81 1.79
C ASN A 21 -5.09 15.23 1.26
N SER A 22 -5.31 13.92 1.39
CA SER A 22 -6.56 13.29 0.93
C SER A 22 -7.71 13.61 1.87
N ASP A 23 -8.90 13.75 1.32
CA ASP A 23 -10.11 14.05 2.10
C ASP A 23 -10.35 12.97 3.17
N ALA A 24 -10.07 11.70 2.84
CA ALA A 24 -10.17 10.60 3.80
C ALA A 24 -9.22 10.79 5.00
N PHE A 25 -7.98 11.21 4.77
CA PHE A 25 -7.04 11.43 5.87
C PHE A 25 -7.42 12.66 6.70
N ILE A 26 -7.88 13.73 6.06
CA ILE A 26 -8.34 14.94 6.76
C ILE A 26 -9.55 14.61 7.64
N GLN A 27 -10.53 13.90 7.10
CA GLN A 27 -11.72 13.47 7.84
C GLN A 27 -11.35 12.59 9.03
N GLU A 28 -10.46 11.61 8.86
CA GLU A 28 -9.99 10.78 9.98
C GLU A 28 -9.18 11.58 11.00
N HIS A 29 -8.41 12.57 10.55
CA HIS A 29 -7.67 13.46 11.44
C HIS A 29 -8.63 14.29 12.30
N GLU A 30 -9.67 14.89 11.71
CA GLU A 30 -10.70 15.64 12.44
C GLU A 30 -11.44 14.75 13.45
N LYS A 31 -11.83 13.53 13.04
CA LYS A 31 -12.44 12.55 13.95
C LYS A 31 -11.55 12.28 15.15
N VAL A 32 -10.27 11.98 14.92
CA VAL A 32 -9.30 11.69 15.99
C VAL A 32 -9.07 12.90 16.90
N GLN A 33 -9.04 14.13 16.38
CA GLN A 33 -8.94 15.34 17.21
C GLN A 33 -10.18 15.55 18.07
N SER A 34 -11.37 15.23 17.55
CA SER A 34 -12.66 15.42 18.23
C SER A 34 -12.90 14.46 19.40
N VAL A 35 -12.13 13.36 19.50
CA VAL A 35 -12.27 12.39 20.60
C VAL A 35 -12.00 13.09 21.93
N PRO A 36 -12.86 12.98 22.95
CA PRO A 36 -12.61 13.59 24.25
C PRO A 36 -11.35 13.01 24.92
N VAL A 37 -10.78 13.75 25.87
CA VAL A 37 -9.66 13.25 26.67
C VAL A 37 -10.09 11.98 27.42
N PRO A 38 -9.25 10.93 27.50
CA PRO A 38 -9.59 9.71 28.21
C PRO A 38 -10.03 10.00 29.65
N LEU A 39 -11.11 9.36 30.10
CA LEU A 39 -11.62 9.51 31.46
C LEU A 39 -10.61 9.04 32.52
N ASP A 40 -9.75 8.09 32.14
CA ASP A 40 -8.72 7.51 33.00
C ASP A 40 -7.53 8.46 33.24
N ASP A 41 -7.35 9.48 32.38
CA ASP A 41 -6.29 10.49 32.51
C ASP A 41 -6.79 11.87 32.03
N PRO A 42 -7.47 12.62 32.91
CA PRO A 42 -8.06 13.93 32.59
C PRO A 42 -7.04 15.00 32.20
N GLU A 43 -5.76 14.81 32.53
CA GLU A 43 -4.67 15.73 32.20
C GLU A 43 -3.79 15.24 31.04
N CYS A 44 -4.25 14.24 30.28
CA CYS A 44 -3.50 13.70 29.17
C CYS A 44 -3.26 14.77 28.08
N LYS A 45 -2.02 15.25 27.99
CA LYS A 45 -1.54 16.22 26.99
C LYS A 45 -0.96 15.57 25.73
N ARG A 46 -1.18 14.27 25.54
CA ARG A 46 -0.60 13.54 24.40
C ARG A 46 -1.27 13.97 23.11
N GLU A 47 -0.46 14.17 22.08
CA GLU A 47 -0.98 14.49 20.74
C GLU A 47 -1.74 13.29 20.18
N LYS A 48 -2.90 13.55 19.60
CA LYS A 48 -3.67 12.56 18.87
C LYS A 48 -3.27 12.65 17.41
N VAL A 49 -2.75 11.56 16.86
CA VAL A 49 -2.22 11.55 15.49
C VAL A 49 -2.80 10.39 14.71
N VAL A 50 -3.04 10.61 13.43
CA VAL A 50 -3.42 9.56 12.48
C VAL A 50 -2.15 9.04 11.81
N ALA A 51 -1.90 7.74 11.90
CA ALA A 51 -0.80 7.09 11.20
C ALA A 51 -1.33 6.40 9.94
N ALA A 52 -0.98 6.91 8.76
CA ALA A 52 -1.23 6.24 7.50
C ALA A 52 -0.21 5.13 7.27
N LEU A 53 -0.68 3.92 7.03
CA LEU A 53 0.15 2.77 6.67
C LEU A 53 -0.04 2.43 5.19
N MET A 54 1.06 2.31 4.45
CA MET A 54 1.06 1.97 3.03
C MET A 54 1.79 0.65 2.81
N PHE A 55 1.07 -0.37 2.36
CA PHE A 55 1.62 -1.71 2.13
C PHE A 55 1.88 -1.94 0.64
N TRP A 56 3.01 -2.58 0.34
CA TRP A 56 3.42 -2.92 -1.02
C TRP A 56 4.04 -4.32 -1.04
N SER A 57 3.83 -5.05 -2.14
CA SER A 57 4.53 -6.30 -2.44
C SER A 57 5.06 -6.17 -3.85
N ASP A 58 6.38 -6.30 -4.03
CA ASP A 58 7.00 -6.36 -5.35
C ASP A 58 7.64 -7.74 -5.59
N SER A 59 7.79 -8.10 -6.86
CA SER A 59 8.56 -9.27 -7.27
C SER A 59 10.03 -8.91 -7.28
N THR A 60 10.66 -8.85 -6.11
CA THR A 60 12.10 -8.63 -6.03
C THR A 60 12.82 -9.98 -6.11
N HIS A 61 13.62 -10.16 -7.17
CA HIS A 61 14.51 -11.31 -7.32
C HIS A 61 15.67 -11.14 -6.33
N PHE A 62 15.48 -11.56 -5.07
CA PHE A 62 16.35 -11.20 -3.94
C PHE A 62 17.73 -11.90 -3.91
N ALA A 63 18.08 -12.73 -4.90
CA ALA A 63 19.37 -13.43 -4.88
C ALA A 63 20.03 -13.53 -6.26
N ASP A 64 21.18 -12.88 -6.41
CA ASP A 64 22.16 -13.16 -7.47
C ASP A 64 22.83 -14.54 -7.29
N PHE A 65 22.65 -15.20 -6.14
CA PHE A 65 23.25 -16.52 -5.84
C PHE A 65 22.28 -17.49 -5.13
N GLY A 66 21.06 -17.64 -5.64
CA GLY A 66 20.17 -18.71 -5.17
C GLY A 66 18.83 -18.74 -5.89
N THR A 67 18.36 -19.94 -6.24
CA THR A 67 17.06 -20.17 -6.91
C THR A 67 15.83 -19.90 -6.02
N ALA A 68 16.01 -19.29 -4.83
CA ALA A 68 14.92 -19.01 -3.91
C ALA A 68 14.26 -17.67 -4.26
N LYS A 69 12.99 -17.73 -4.71
CA LYS A 69 12.15 -16.54 -4.88
C LYS A 69 11.48 -16.23 -3.55
N LEU A 70 11.73 -15.04 -3.02
CA LEU A 70 11.09 -14.53 -1.81
C LEU A 70 10.40 -13.22 -2.16
N TRP A 71 9.15 -13.06 -1.73
CA TRP A 71 8.36 -11.87 -2.01
C TRP A 71 8.25 -11.04 -0.74
N PRO A 72 9.04 -9.96 -0.62
CA PRO A 72 8.94 -9.09 0.54
C PRO A 72 7.64 -8.28 0.52
N ILE A 73 7.05 -8.17 1.70
CA ILE A 73 5.99 -7.21 1.98
C ILE A 73 6.63 -6.05 2.72
N TYR A 74 6.48 -4.86 2.15
CA TYR A 74 7.00 -3.62 2.68
C TYR A 74 5.88 -2.77 3.25
N MET A 75 6.23 -1.98 4.24
CA MET A 75 5.38 -0.96 4.84
C MET A 75 6.10 0.39 4.81
N PHE A 76 5.36 1.43 4.45
CA PHE A 76 5.77 2.82 4.58
C PHE A 76 4.75 3.61 5.38
N PHE A 77 5.21 4.61 6.12
CA PHE A 77 4.32 5.61 6.70
C PHE A 77 3.90 6.62 5.63
N GLY A 78 2.59 6.73 5.38
CA GLY A 78 1.99 7.69 4.46
C GLY A 78 2.09 9.14 4.95
N ASN A 79 2.37 9.34 6.24
CA ASN A 79 2.68 10.63 6.86
C ASN A 79 4.00 11.22 6.33
N LEU A 80 4.90 10.38 5.81
CA LEU A 80 6.17 10.82 5.25
C LEU A 80 5.98 11.30 3.80
N SER A 81 6.70 12.37 3.45
CA SER A 81 6.68 12.89 2.09
C SER A 81 7.22 11.85 1.09
N LYS A 82 6.79 11.96 -0.17
CA LYS A 82 7.27 11.09 -1.25
C LYS A 82 8.80 11.10 -1.37
N TYR A 83 9.43 12.22 -1.07
CA TYR A 83 10.88 12.38 -1.18
C TYR A 83 11.61 11.59 -0.09
N VAL A 84 11.11 11.64 1.15
CA VAL A 84 11.67 10.84 2.25
C VAL A 84 11.49 9.35 1.97
N ARG A 85 10.32 8.94 1.47
CA ARG A 85 10.06 7.52 1.12
C ARG A 85 10.91 7.04 -0.06
N ALA A 86 11.20 7.90 -1.02
CA ALA A 86 12.00 7.58 -2.20
C ALA A 86 13.51 7.54 -1.91
N GLN A 87 13.96 8.10 -0.79
CA GLN A 87 15.37 8.08 -0.39
C GLN A 87 15.71 6.72 0.24
N PRO A 88 16.60 5.90 -0.36
CA PRO A 88 16.91 4.57 0.18
C PRO A 88 17.54 4.60 1.58
N THR A 89 18.24 5.67 1.91
CA THR A 89 18.93 5.84 3.20
C THR A 89 18.04 6.39 4.32
N SER A 90 16.78 6.73 4.04
CA SER A 90 15.90 7.34 5.04
C SER A 90 15.37 6.36 6.09
N GLY A 91 15.50 5.05 5.83
CA GLY A 91 14.90 4.01 6.68
C GLY A 91 13.36 4.03 6.67
N ALA A 92 12.72 4.75 5.74
CA ALA A 92 11.26 4.84 5.67
C ALA A 92 10.59 3.54 5.18
N CYS A 93 11.35 2.66 4.52
CA CYS A 93 10.90 1.35 4.05
C CYS A 93 11.13 0.30 5.13
N GLN A 94 10.06 -0.31 5.62
CA GLN A 94 10.11 -1.34 6.65
C GLN A 94 9.68 -2.69 6.05
N HIS A 95 10.54 -3.70 6.14
CA HIS A 95 10.17 -5.07 5.78
C HIS A 95 9.32 -5.66 6.91
N ILE A 96 8.08 -6.03 6.62
CA ILE A 96 7.16 -6.54 7.65
C ILE A 96 6.96 -8.05 7.57
N ALA A 97 7.08 -8.63 6.38
CA ALA A 97 6.88 -10.04 6.15
C ALA A 97 7.52 -10.47 4.84
N TYR A 98 7.69 -11.78 4.69
CA TYR A 98 8.16 -12.39 3.47
C TYR A 98 7.25 -13.55 3.09
N ILE A 99 6.76 -13.56 1.86
CA ILE A 99 5.95 -14.66 1.34
C ILE A 99 6.89 -15.68 0.70
N PRO A 100 6.96 -16.91 1.23
CA PRO A 100 7.78 -17.96 0.66
C PRO A 100 7.19 -18.44 -0.66
N SER A 101 8.06 -18.95 -1.54
CA SER A 101 7.64 -19.68 -2.72
C SER A 101 6.71 -20.85 -2.37
N LEU A 102 5.73 -21.12 -3.23
CA LEU A 102 4.82 -22.27 -3.08
C LEU A 102 5.60 -23.58 -2.90
N SER A 103 5.32 -24.31 -1.82
CA SER A 103 5.95 -25.61 -1.55
C SER A 103 5.56 -26.66 -2.60
N ASN A 104 6.42 -27.65 -2.82
CA ASN A 104 6.19 -28.69 -3.83
C ASN A 104 4.90 -29.50 -3.57
N SER A 105 4.56 -29.75 -2.30
CA SER A 105 3.33 -30.46 -1.92
C SER A 105 2.07 -29.68 -2.26
N LEU A 106 2.11 -28.35 -2.11
CA LEU A 106 1.00 -27.48 -2.45
C LEU A 106 0.85 -27.32 -3.96
N GLN A 107 1.97 -27.26 -4.69
CA GLN A 107 1.97 -27.30 -6.15
C GLN A 107 1.36 -28.60 -6.71
N GLN A 108 1.59 -29.75 -6.07
CA GLN A 108 0.99 -31.02 -6.46
C GLN A 108 -0.53 -31.01 -6.26
N LYS A 109 -1.01 -30.53 -5.10
CA LYS A 109 -2.45 -30.38 -4.87
C LYS A 109 -3.12 -29.46 -5.88
N ILE A 110 -2.50 -28.32 -6.20
CA ILE A 110 -3.04 -27.42 -7.23
C ILE A 110 -3.05 -28.11 -8.60
N ALA A 111 -2.03 -28.92 -8.92
CA ALA A 111 -2.01 -29.68 -10.17
C ALA A 111 -3.18 -30.67 -10.28
N GLU A 112 -3.66 -31.25 -9.17
CA GLU A 112 -4.85 -32.13 -9.16
C GLU A 112 -6.13 -31.40 -9.56
N PHE A 113 -6.26 -30.12 -9.19
CA PHE A 113 -7.42 -29.29 -9.54
C PHE A 113 -7.33 -28.70 -10.96
N HIS A 114 -6.14 -28.68 -11.57
CA HIS A 114 -5.89 -28.05 -12.87
C HIS A 114 -5.51 -29.07 -13.96
N ALA A 115 -6.47 -29.42 -14.81
CA ALA A 115 -6.31 -30.40 -15.89
C ALA A 115 -5.19 -30.10 -16.90
N LYS A 116 -4.72 -28.84 -16.99
CA LYS A 116 -3.63 -28.42 -17.88
C LYS A 116 -2.46 -27.81 -17.10
N TRP A 117 -2.10 -28.40 -15.96
CA TRP A 117 -1.01 -27.91 -15.11
C TRP A 117 0.30 -27.66 -15.88
N GLY A 118 0.68 -28.52 -16.82
CA GLY A 118 1.92 -28.38 -17.59
C GLY A 118 2.06 -27.05 -18.35
N THR A 119 0.96 -26.47 -18.85
CA THR A 119 0.95 -25.17 -19.55
C THR A 119 0.47 -24.03 -18.67
N GLN A 120 -0.39 -24.28 -17.67
CA GLN A 120 -0.95 -23.25 -16.80
C GLN A 120 -0.07 -22.90 -15.59
N LYS A 121 0.86 -23.78 -15.21
CA LYS A 121 1.70 -23.64 -14.01
C LYS A 121 2.39 -22.29 -13.90
N ASN A 122 2.94 -21.76 -14.99
CA ASN A 122 3.68 -20.49 -14.95
C ASN A 122 2.75 -19.30 -14.70
N ASN A 123 1.58 -19.26 -15.35
CA ASN A 123 0.58 -18.21 -15.12
C ASN A 123 -0.05 -18.29 -13.72
N ILE A 124 -0.30 -19.50 -13.23
CA ILE A 124 -0.84 -19.69 -11.87
C ILE A 124 0.18 -19.25 -10.83
N LYS A 125 1.46 -19.61 -11.00
CA LYS A 125 2.53 -19.20 -10.10
C LYS A 125 2.79 -17.70 -10.10
N THR A 126 2.69 -17.02 -11.24
CA THR A 126 2.88 -15.55 -11.29
C THR A 126 1.84 -14.78 -10.48
N HIS A 127 0.67 -15.37 -10.20
CA HIS A 127 -0.37 -14.76 -9.37
C HIS A 127 -0.41 -15.29 -7.93
N CYS A 128 0.35 -16.34 -7.61
CA CYS A 128 0.29 -17.05 -6.33
C CYS A 128 1.62 -17.15 -5.57
N CYS A 129 2.60 -16.29 -5.86
CA CYS A 129 3.98 -16.32 -5.32
C CYS A 129 4.88 -17.41 -5.94
#